data_AF-F6SVW0-F1
#
_entry.id   AF-F6SVW0-F1
#
_cell.length_a   1.000
_cell.length_b   1.000
_cell.length_c   1.000
_cell.angle_alpha   90.00
_cell.angle_beta   90.00
_cell.angle_gamma   90.00
#
_symmetry.space_group_name_H-M   'P 1'
#
loop_
_entity.id
_entity.type
_entity.pdbx_description
1 polymer ?
#
loop_
_entity_poly.entity_id
_entity_poly.type
_entity_poly.pdbx_seq_one_letter_code
_entity_poly.pdbx_strand_id
1 'polypeptide(L)'
;MLQHLIKLDLSKNQLENLPEDIGKLQQLQHLDLYQNKLKKIPISFSQLKNLRWLDLKENNFDSSYLNIVGDCLDDKQCRTCAVNVVKAMKSAASEQERKRQQELKIRREEEAAKKKEEEMIALEKKRTKKLEKERRKIQWEEEQKLKELAAPLEEVDNTRNVSVESEVFETIEETKSSKSCFGSCIMALFIAVTAVTVGVYFYCENHSSDQNCIVLNQTTEKIYDVLKTWLKSTLEMFNLFVDSLKDKV
;
A
#
# COMPACT_ATOMS: atom_id res chain seq x y z
N MET A 1 23.53 -22.01 -28.63
CA MET A 1 23.71 -21.92 -27.16
C MET A 1 25.17 -22.25 -26.83
N LEU A 2 25.92 -21.34 -26.21
CA LEU A 2 27.39 -21.43 -26.05
C LEU A 2 27.81 -22.20 -24.78
N GLN A 3 27.25 -23.38 -24.54
CA GLN A 3 27.47 -24.12 -23.27
C GLN A 3 28.90 -24.62 -23.06
N HIS A 4 29.73 -24.62 -24.10
CA HIS A 4 31.12 -25.08 -24.07
C HIS A 4 32.15 -23.94 -24.09
N LEU A 5 31.71 -22.68 -23.93
CA LEU A 5 32.61 -21.55 -23.95
C LEU A 5 33.50 -21.56 -22.69
N ILE A 6 34.81 -21.64 -22.89
CA ILE A 6 35.81 -21.71 -21.81
C ILE A 6 36.42 -20.33 -21.51
N LYS A 7 36.62 -19.53 -22.55
CA LYS A 7 37.21 -18.19 -22.44
C LYS A 7 36.32 -17.19 -23.17
N LEU A 8 36.08 -16.06 -22.53
CA LEU A 8 35.31 -14.95 -23.09
C LEU A 8 36.05 -13.66 -22.76
N ASP A 9 36.53 -12.97 -23.78
CA ASP A 9 37.14 -11.66 -23.65
C ASP A 9 36.15 -10.61 -24.16
N LEU A 10 35.76 -9.71 -23.27
CA LEU A 10 34.90 -8.56 -23.52
C LEU A 10 35.60 -7.27 -23.05
N SER A 11 36.92 -7.31 -22.87
CA SER A 11 37.70 -6.17 -22.40
C SER A 11 37.65 -4.98 -23.38
N LYS A 12 37.86 -3.77 -22.85
CA LYS A 12 37.96 -2.51 -23.62
C LYS A 12 36.74 -2.22 -24.49
N ASN A 13 35.56 -2.59 -23.99
CA ASN A 13 34.29 -2.24 -24.59
C ASN A 13 33.61 -1.12 -23.79
N GLN A 14 32.36 -0.82 -24.13
CA GLN A 14 31.55 0.20 -23.43
C GLN A 14 30.35 -0.44 -22.75
N LEU A 15 30.50 -1.67 -22.26
CA LEU A 15 29.40 -2.41 -21.66
C LEU A 15 29.00 -1.74 -20.34
N GLU A 16 27.76 -1.25 -20.28
CA GLU A 16 27.19 -0.68 -19.05
C GLU A 16 26.55 -1.74 -18.16
N ASN A 17 26.06 -2.82 -18.78
CA ASN A 17 25.42 -3.93 -18.11
C ASN A 17 25.79 -5.25 -18.79
N LEU A 18 25.78 -6.33 -18.01
CA LEU A 18 25.81 -7.70 -18.54
C LEU A 18 24.41 -8.33 -18.40
N PRO A 19 24.02 -9.19 -19.35
CA PRO A 19 22.76 -9.92 -19.23
C PRO A 19 22.79 -10.91 -18.07
N GLU A 20 21.66 -11.14 -17.41
CA GLU A 20 21.53 -12.18 -16.36
C GLU A 20 21.76 -13.60 -16.91
N ASP A 21 21.71 -13.78 -18.22
CA ASP A 21 21.96 -15.06 -18.86
C ASP A 21 23.45 -15.46 -18.91
N ILE A 22 24.37 -14.56 -18.54
CA ILE A 22 25.81 -14.86 -18.49
C ILE A 22 26.12 -16.03 -17.55
N GLY A 23 25.35 -16.20 -16.46
CA GLY A 23 25.48 -17.32 -15.53
C GLY A 23 25.24 -18.70 -16.14
N LYS A 24 24.58 -18.77 -17.31
CA LYS A 24 24.35 -20.03 -18.04
C LYS A 24 25.63 -20.58 -18.67
N LEU A 25 26.70 -19.79 -18.77
CA LEU A 25 28.01 -20.22 -19.28
C LEU A 25 28.77 -21.03 -18.22
N GLN A 26 28.22 -22.19 -17.82
CA GLN A 26 28.73 -22.99 -16.70
C GLN A 26 30.14 -23.53 -16.90
N GLN A 27 30.62 -23.63 -18.14
CA GLN A 27 31.98 -24.08 -18.48
C GLN A 27 33.00 -22.94 -18.58
N LEU A 28 32.57 -21.68 -18.40
CA LEU A 28 33.44 -20.53 -18.51
C LEU A 28 34.48 -20.54 -17.38
N GLN A 29 35.75 -20.46 -17.76
CA GLN A 29 36.90 -20.45 -16.86
C GLN A 29 37.63 -19.11 -16.86
N HIS A 30 37.56 -18.36 -17.95
CA HIS A 30 38.23 -17.08 -18.09
C HIS A 30 37.24 -16.05 -18.66
N LEU A 31 37.04 -14.97 -17.91
CA LEU A 31 36.18 -13.86 -18.31
C LEU A 31 36.95 -12.55 -18.15
N ASP A 32 37.24 -11.87 -19.24
CA ASP A 32 37.85 -10.55 -19.21
C ASP A 32 36.79 -9.48 -19.47
N LEU A 33 36.61 -8.58 -18.50
CA LEU A 33 35.70 -7.43 -18.55
C LEU A 33 36.45 -6.14 -18.23
N TYR A 34 37.78 -6.16 -18.28
CA TYR A 34 38.64 -5.00 -18.07
C TYR A 34 38.19 -3.82 -18.93
N GLN A 35 38.21 -2.61 -18.37
CA GLN A 35 37.96 -1.37 -19.11
C GLN A 35 36.60 -1.36 -19.82
N ASN A 36 35.54 -1.40 -19.02
CA ASN A 36 34.14 -1.28 -19.44
C ASN A 36 33.43 -0.20 -18.60
N LYS A 37 32.09 -0.13 -18.64
CA LYS A 37 31.30 0.84 -17.87
C LYS A 37 30.33 0.16 -16.91
N LEU A 38 30.65 -1.07 -16.46
CA LEU A 38 29.76 -1.87 -15.64
C LEU A 38 29.54 -1.21 -14.28
N LYS A 39 28.27 -1.08 -13.89
CA LYS A 39 27.87 -0.52 -12.59
C LYS A 39 27.55 -1.57 -11.54
N LYS A 40 27.24 -2.78 -11.98
CA LYS A 40 26.82 -3.90 -11.14
C LYS A 40 27.26 -5.24 -11.73
N ILE A 41 27.43 -6.22 -10.85
CA ILE A 41 27.67 -7.61 -11.23
C ILE A 41 26.32 -8.34 -11.16
N PRO A 42 25.88 -9.02 -12.25
CA PRO A 42 24.65 -9.81 -12.25
C PRO A 42 24.65 -10.92 -11.20
N ILE A 43 23.51 -11.18 -10.55
CA ILE A 43 23.39 -12.21 -9.49
C ILE A 43 23.65 -13.61 -10.06
N SER A 44 23.38 -13.79 -11.36
CA SER A 44 23.69 -15.00 -12.13
C SER A 44 25.18 -15.39 -12.16
N PHE A 45 26.13 -14.49 -11.84
CA PHE A 45 27.55 -14.86 -11.66
C PHE A 45 27.74 -15.95 -10.59
N SER A 46 26.80 -16.09 -9.65
CA SER A 46 26.76 -17.20 -8.69
C SER A 46 26.74 -18.60 -9.34
N GLN A 47 26.35 -18.69 -10.60
CA GLN A 47 26.24 -19.93 -11.37
C GLN A 47 27.52 -20.30 -12.14
N LEU A 48 28.49 -19.37 -12.25
CA LEU A 48 29.77 -19.57 -12.95
C LEU A 48 30.74 -20.41 -12.10
N LYS A 49 30.38 -21.66 -11.81
CA LYS A 49 31.10 -22.56 -10.88
C LYS A 49 32.54 -22.87 -11.30
N ASN A 50 32.83 -22.77 -12.59
CA ASN A 50 34.15 -23.07 -13.16
C ASN A 50 34.99 -21.81 -13.42
N LEU A 51 34.52 -20.61 -13.07
CA LEU A 51 35.26 -19.38 -13.32
C LEU A 51 36.51 -19.34 -12.46
N ARG A 52 37.66 -19.26 -13.13
CA ARG A 52 38.99 -19.26 -12.50
C ARG A 52 39.72 -17.95 -12.71
N TRP A 53 39.39 -17.17 -13.72
CA TRP A 53 40.08 -15.91 -13.98
C TRP A 53 39.04 -14.87 -14.34
N LEU A 54 39.11 -13.73 -13.66
CA LEU A 54 38.21 -12.61 -13.84
C LEU A 54 38.98 -11.30 -13.69
N ASP A 55 38.90 -10.44 -14.69
CA ASP A 55 39.29 -9.04 -14.57
C ASP A 55 38.05 -8.15 -14.73
N LEU A 56 37.91 -7.21 -13.80
CA LEU A 56 36.81 -6.25 -13.69
C LEU A 56 37.35 -4.84 -13.46
N LYS A 57 38.67 -4.62 -13.54
CA LYS A 57 39.27 -3.29 -13.36
C LYS A 57 38.77 -2.31 -14.42
N GLU A 58 38.88 -1.02 -14.10
CA GLU A 58 38.45 0.07 -14.99
C GLU A 58 36.97 -0.06 -15.38
N ASN A 59 36.09 -0.27 -14.38
CA ASN A 59 34.64 -0.26 -14.51
C ASN A 59 34.02 0.76 -13.54
N ASN A 60 32.76 1.12 -13.75
CA ASN A 60 32.03 2.13 -12.99
C ASN A 60 31.27 1.54 -11.77
N PHE A 61 31.90 0.62 -11.05
CA PHE A 61 31.28 0.02 -9.87
C PHE A 61 31.12 1.02 -8.73
N ASP A 62 29.99 0.92 -8.02
CA ASP A 62 29.82 1.61 -6.74
C ASP A 62 30.83 1.08 -5.70
N SER A 63 31.13 1.92 -4.71
CA SER A 63 31.96 1.66 -3.54
C SER A 63 31.68 0.31 -2.87
N SER A 64 30.42 -0.15 -2.90
CA SER A 64 29.96 -1.42 -2.35
C SER A 64 30.58 -2.67 -3.01
N TYR A 65 31.14 -2.57 -4.22
CA TYR A 65 31.77 -3.68 -4.93
C TYR A 65 33.30 -3.67 -4.86
N LEU A 66 33.93 -2.57 -4.42
CA LEU A 66 35.39 -2.40 -4.48
C LEU A 66 36.13 -3.46 -3.64
N ASN A 67 35.57 -3.83 -2.49
CA ASN A 67 36.11 -4.88 -1.62
C ASN A 67 35.94 -6.29 -2.19
N ILE A 68 35.03 -6.51 -3.14
CA ILE A 68 34.76 -7.81 -3.77
C ILE A 68 35.64 -8.00 -5.00
N VAL A 69 35.76 -6.97 -5.85
CA VAL A 69 36.49 -7.03 -7.12
C VAL A 69 38.00 -7.11 -6.90
N GLY A 70 38.55 -6.24 -6.04
CA GLY A 70 40.00 -6.19 -5.81
C GLY A 70 40.82 -5.88 -7.07
N ASP A 71 42.13 -6.09 -6.99
CA ASP A 71 43.04 -5.94 -8.12
C ASP A 71 43.17 -7.24 -8.95
N CYS A 72 43.69 -7.10 -10.17
CA CYS A 72 44.02 -8.19 -11.08
C CYS A 72 45.33 -7.82 -11.82
N LEU A 73 46.39 -7.54 -11.07
CA LEU A 73 47.73 -7.22 -11.63
C LEU A 73 48.52 -8.48 -12.00
N ASP A 74 48.18 -9.61 -11.40
CA ASP A 74 48.77 -10.91 -11.67
C ASP A 74 47.69 -12.00 -11.65
N ASP A 75 48.03 -13.16 -12.19
CA ASP A 75 47.14 -14.31 -12.35
C ASP A 75 46.59 -14.85 -11.00
N LYS A 76 47.30 -14.65 -9.87
CA LYS A 76 46.80 -15.02 -8.54
C LYS A 76 45.71 -14.05 -8.07
N GLN A 77 45.89 -12.76 -8.32
CA GLN A 77 44.90 -11.73 -7.99
C GLN A 77 43.62 -11.91 -8.80
N CYS A 78 43.72 -12.13 -10.10
CA CYS A 78 42.56 -12.38 -10.98
C CYS A 78 41.79 -13.66 -10.60
N ARG A 79 42.50 -14.71 -10.17
CA ARG A 79 41.88 -15.90 -9.56
C ARG A 79 41.10 -15.57 -8.29
N THR A 80 41.69 -14.74 -7.44
CA THR A 80 41.08 -14.35 -6.17
C THR A 80 39.82 -13.50 -6.42
N CYS A 81 39.88 -12.57 -7.36
CA CYS A 81 38.72 -11.80 -7.83
C CYS A 81 37.57 -12.72 -8.27
N ALA A 82 37.84 -13.69 -9.15
CA ALA A 82 36.84 -14.65 -9.61
C ALA A 82 36.15 -15.38 -8.44
N VAL A 83 36.93 -15.92 -7.50
CA VAL A 83 36.40 -16.64 -6.34
C VAL A 83 35.57 -15.73 -5.43
N ASN A 84 36.06 -14.52 -5.15
CA ASN A 84 35.38 -13.57 -4.28
C ASN A 84 34.06 -13.10 -4.88
N VAL A 85 34.05 -12.75 -6.17
CA VAL A 85 32.86 -12.32 -6.90
C VAL A 85 31.81 -13.44 -6.92
N VAL A 86 32.19 -14.65 -7.32
CA VAL A 86 31.24 -15.79 -7.36
C VAL A 86 30.69 -16.08 -5.97
N LYS A 87 31.53 -16.04 -4.92
CA LYS A 87 31.10 -16.23 -3.54
C LYS A 87 30.13 -15.14 -3.08
N ALA A 88 30.43 -13.87 -3.36
CA ALA A 88 29.59 -12.75 -3.00
C ALA A 88 28.23 -12.83 -3.71
N MET A 89 28.22 -13.13 -5.01
CA MET A 89 27.00 -13.29 -5.79
C MET A 89 26.18 -14.50 -5.33
N LYS A 90 26.82 -15.58 -4.89
CA LYS A 90 26.12 -16.73 -4.29
C LYS A 90 25.41 -16.36 -2.99
N SER A 91 26.07 -15.58 -2.12
CA SER A 91 25.44 -15.05 -0.91
C SER A 91 24.29 -14.10 -1.24
N ALA A 92 24.47 -13.20 -2.22
CA ALA A 92 23.43 -12.29 -2.67
C ALA A 92 22.21 -13.03 -3.25
N ALA A 93 22.44 -14.06 -4.07
CA ALA A 93 21.38 -14.91 -4.63
C ALA A 93 20.59 -15.62 -3.52
N SER A 94 21.29 -16.15 -2.51
CA SER A 94 20.64 -16.80 -1.36
C SER A 94 19.77 -15.83 -0.57
N GLU A 95 20.24 -14.59 -0.37
CA GLU A 95 19.49 -13.57 0.37
C GLU A 95 18.27 -13.09 -0.42
N GLN A 96 18.40 -12.90 -1.74
CA GLN A 96 17.27 -12.55 -2.60
C GLN A 96 16.19 -13.65 -2.57
N GLU A 97 16.59 -14.92 -2.63
CA GLU A 97 15.64 -16.03 -2.53
C GLU A 97 14.96 -16.09 -1.16
N ARG A 98 15.69 -15.84 -0.07
CA ARG A 98 15.11 -15.77 1.28
C ARG A 98 14.04 -14.68 1.38
N LYS A 99 14.32 -13.48 0.84
CA LYS A 99 13.35 -12.38 0.78
C LYS A 99 12.12 -12.75 -0.05
N ARG A 100 12.31 -13.34 -1.22
CA ARG A 100 11.23 -13.81 -2.09
C ARG A 100 10.32 -14.82 -1.38
N GLN A 101 10.91 -15.75 -0.63
CA GLN A 101 10.15 -16.74 0.15
C GLN A 101 9.38 -16.10 1.31
N GLN A 102 9.98 -15.12 1.98
CA GLN A 102 9.32 -14.36 3.03
C GLN A 102 8.14 -13.54 2.50
N GLU A 103 8.31 -12.83 1.39
CA GLU A 103 7.26 -12.07 0.71
C GLU A 103 6.11 -12.99 0.25
N LEU A 104 6.44 -14.15 -0.30
CA LEU A 104 5.45 -15.15 -0.71
C LEU A 104 4.65 -15.66 0.49
N LYS A 105 5.30 -15.87 1.64
CA LYS A 105 4.64 -16.31 2.87
C LYS A 105 3.67 -15.25 3.39
N ILE A 106 4.11 -13.99 3.47
CA ILE A 106 3.29 -12.86 3.89
C ILE A 106 2.07 -12.73 2.98
N ARG A 107 2.28 -12.75 1.65
CA ARG A 107 1.17 -12.66 0.68
C ARG A 107 0.15 -13.78 0.86
N ARG A 108 0.60 -15.02 1.09
CA ARG A 108 -0.30 -16.16 1.34
C ARG A 108 -1.10 -16.00 2.64
N GLU A 109 -0.49 -15.45 3.68
CA GLU A 109 -1.16 -15.17 4.95
C GLU A 109 -2.20 -14.05 4.80
N GLU A 110 -1.87 -12.99 4.06
CA GLU A 110 -2.80 -11.90 3.72
C GLU A 110 -3.98 -12.40 2.88
N GLU A 111 -3.72 -13.19 1.84
CA GLU A 111 -4.77 -13.81 1.01
C GLU A 111 -5.68 -14.73 1.85
N ALA A 112 -5.10 -15.52 2.75
CA ALA A 112 -5.86 -16.38 3.65
C ALA A 112 -6.68 -15.58 4.67
N ALA A 113 -6.14 -14.49 5.21
CA ALA A 113 -6.84 -13.58 6.12
C ALA A 113 -8.01 -12.90 5.42
N LYS A 114 -7.79 -12.37 4.22
CA LYS A 114 -8.83 -11.76 3.39
C LYS A 114 -9.95 -12.75 3.07
N LYS A 115 -9.60 -13.98 2.71
CA LYS A 115 -10.60 -15.03 2.44
C LYS A 115 -11.44 -15.35 3.70
N LYS A 116 -10.81 -15.45 4.87
CA LYS A 116 -11.52 -15.65 6.14
C LYS A 116 -12.44 -14.48 6.46
N GLU A 117 -12.00 -13.25 6.23
CA GLU A 117 -12.80 -12.05 6.41
C GLU A 117 -14.02 -12.05 5.48
N GLU A 118 -13.83 -12.35 4.20
CA GLU A 118 -14.91 -12.49 3.22
C GLU A 118 -15.92 -13.58 3.62
N GLU A 119 -15.45 -14.71 4.14
CA GLU A 119 -16.29 -15.80 4.65
C GLU A 119 -17.09 -15.37 5.89
N MET A 120 -16.47 -14.65 6.83
CA MET A 120 -17.13 -14.10 8.01
C MET A 120 -18.21 -13.08 7.65
N ILE A 121 -17.90 -12.16 6.73
CA ILE A 121 -18.87 -11.19 6.19
C ILE A 121 -20.03 -11.92 5.50
N ALA A 122 -19.75 -12.96 4.72
CA ALA A 122 -20.79 -13.74 4.05
C ALA A 122 -21.68 -14.49 5.06
N LEU A 123 -21.09 -15.05 6.13
CA LEU A 123 -21.82 -15.71 7.21
C LEU A 123 -22.70 -14.71 7.98
N GLU A 124 -22.17 -13.53 8.29
CA GLU A 124 -22.91 -12.47 8.96
C GLU A 124 -24.09 -12.00 8.10
N LYS A 125 -23.89 -11.75 6.80
CA LYS A 125 -24.96 -11.43 5.85
C LYS A 125 -26.05 -12.51 5.79
N LYS A 126 -25.69 -13.79 5.92
CA LYS A 126 -26.67 -14.88 6.00
C LYS A 126 -27.46 -14.83 7.32
N ARG A 127 -26.78 -14.54 8.44
CA ARG A 127 -27.42 -14.40 9.76
C ARG A 127 -28.38 -13.22 9.80
N THR A 128 -27.98 -12.06 9.29
CA THR A 128 -28.83 -10.85 9.26
C THR A 128 -30.07 -11.07 8.40
N LYS A 129 -29.94 -11.67 7.21
CA LYS A 129 -31.10 -12.04 6.36
C LYS A 129 -32.07 -13.00 7.06
N LYS A 130 -31.58 -13.97 7.84
CA LYS A 130 -32.44 -14.88 8.63
C LYS A 130 -33.19 -14.12 9.72
N LEU A 131 -32.49 -13.30 10.50
CA LEU A 131 -33.08 -12.49 11.57
C LEU A 131 -34.10 -11.49 11.01
N GLU A 132 -33.83 -10.88 9.86
CA GLU A 132 -34.76 -9.98 9.19
C GLU A 132 -36.04 -10.72 8.73
N LYS A 133 -35.90 -11.92 8.18
CA LYS A 133 -37.05 -12.75 7.79
C LYS A 133 -37.93 -13.10 9.00
N GLU A 134 -37.32 -13.45 10.13
CA GLU A 134 -38.04 -13.71 11.39
C GLU A 134 -38.71 -12.45 11.94
N ARG A 135 -38.01 -11.31 11.96
CA ARG A 135 -38.59 -10.02 12.38
C ARG A 135 -39.80 -9.63 11.55
N ARG A 136 -39.73 -9.76 10.22
CA ARG A 136 -40.86 -9.49 9.33
C ARG A 136 -42.04 -10.43 9.59
N LYS A 137 -41.77 -11.70 9.93
CA LYS A 137 -42.82 -12.67 10.30
C LYS A 137 -43.52 -12.26 11.60
N ILE A 138 -42.75 -11.93 12.64
CA ILE A 138 -43.29 -11.48 13.94
C ILE A 138 -44.10 -10.19 13.75
N GLN A 139 -43.53 -9.20 13.05
CA GLN A 139 -44.21 -7.93 12.76
C GLN A 139 -45.54 -8.16 12.05
N TRP A 140 -45.57 -9.03 11.02
CA TRP A 140 -46.80 -9.37 10.32
C TRP A 140 -47.83 -10.03 11.24
N GLU A 141 -47.41 -10.96 12.12
CA GLU A 141 -48.29 -11.60 13.11
C GLU A 141 -48.86 -10.61 14.14
N GLU A 142 -48.03 -9.67 14.63
CA GLU A 142 -48.47 -8.59 15.54
C GLU A 142 -49.46 -7.65 14.86
N GLU A 143 -49.19 -7.24 13.61
CA GLU A 143 -50.10 -6.40 12.83
C GLU A 143 -51.45 -7.10 12.59
N GLN A 144 -51.48 -8.42 12.35
CA GLN A 144 -52.74 -9.16 12.21
C GLN A 144 -53.53 -9.17 13.52
N LYS A 145 -52.88 -9.45 14.66
CA LYS A 145 -53.53 -9.41 15.98
C LYS A 145 -54.08 -8.03 16.30
N LEU A 146 -53.33 -6.97 15.99
CA LEU A 146 -53.79 -5.59 16.22
C LEU A 146 -55.03 -5.25 15.38
N LYS A 147 -55.10 -5.74 14.13
CA LYS A 147 -56.29 -5.59 13.27
C LYS A 147 -57.51 -6.36 13.80
N GLU A 148 -57.30 -7.55 14.38
CA GLU A 148 -58.37 -8.34 14.99
C GLU A 148 -58.93 -7.67 16.25
N LEU A 149 -58.08 -7.09 17.11
CA LEU A 149 -58.52 -6.28 18.26
C LEU A 149 -59.21 -4.97 17.85
N ALA A 150 -58.89 -4.42 16.68
CA ALA A 150 -59.50 -3.20 16.13
C ALA A 150 -60.77 -3.47 15.30
N ALA A 151 -61.19 -4.73 15.14
CA ALA A 151 -62.48 -5.06 14.54
C ALA A 151 -63.61 -4.45 15.38
N PRO A 152 -64.62 -3.78 14.78
CA PRO A 152 -65.61 -3.04 15.54
C PRO A 152 -66.30 -3.96 16.57
N LEU A 153 -66.24 -3.59 17.84
CA LEU A 153 -67.28 -4.00 18.78
C LEU A 153 -68.60 -3.49 18.17
N GLU A 154 -69.47 -4.44 17.79
CA GLU A 154 -70.81 -4.10 17.37
C GLU A 154 -71.45 -3.17 18.41
N GLU A 155 -72.03 -2.10 17.88
CA GLU A 155 -72.76 -1.09 18.61
C GLU A 155 -73.77 -1.73 19.58
N VAL A 156 -73.58 -1.51 20.87
CA VAL A 156 -74.72 -1.39 21.79
C VAL A 156 -74.85 0.09 22.10
N ASP A 157 -75.66 0.75 21.28
CA ASP A 157 -76.23 2.06 21.58
C ASP A 157 -77.04 1.97 22.87
N ASN A 158 -76.70 2.78 23.87
CA ASN A 158 -77.72 3.47 24.63
C ASN A 158 -77.16 4.70 25.36
N THR A 159 -77.58 5.86 24.87
CA THR A 159 -77.85 7.12 25.58
C THR A 159 -77.14 7.39 26.93
N ARG A 160 -76.41 8.51 26.99
CA ARG A 160 -76.72 9.64 27.90
C ARG A 160 -75.73 10.78 27.75
N ASN A 161 -76.29 11.97 27.52
CA ASN A 161 -75.68 13.26 27.83
C ASN A 161 -75.09 13.25 29.24
N VAL A 162 -73.79 13.56 29.38
CA VAL A 162 -73.26 14.31 30.52
C VAL A 162 -72.05 15.13 30.05
N SER A 163 -72.20 16.44 30.09
CA SER A 163 -71.13 17.43 30.10
C SER A 163 -70.41 17.42 31.45
N VAL A 164 -69.08 17.28 31.46
CA VAL A 164 -68.22 17.63 32.61
C VAL A 164 -66.95 18.30 32.09
N GLU A 165 -66.76 19.56 32.48
CA GLU A 165 -65.48 20.27 32.52
C GLU A 165 -64.60 19.75 33.68
N SER A 166 -63.29 19.69 33.47
CA SER A 166 -62.20 20.04 34.42
C SER A 166 -60.89 19.40 33.89
N GLU A 167 -59.99 20.16 33.29
CA GLU A 167 -58.83 20.83 33.92
C GLU A 167 -57.64 19.91 34.26
N VAL A 168 -56.44 20.52 34.22
CA VAL A 168 -55.13 20.07 34.77
C VAL A 168 -54.28 19.27 33.74
N PHE A 169 -53.05 19.62 33.31
CA PHE A 169 -52.02 20.59 33.74
C PHE A 169 -50.95 20.70 32.63
N GLU A 170 -50.68 21.90 32.12
CA GLU A 170 -49.43 22.66 32.24
C GLU A 170 -48.27 22.35 31.26
N THR A 171 -47.95 23.43 30.54
CA THR A 171 -46.86 23.76 29.62
C THR A 171 -45.45 23.58 30.17
N ILE A 172 -44.50 23.11 29.33
CA ILE A 172 -43.14 23.67 29.26
C ILE A 172 -42.64 23.77 27.81
N GLU A 173 -42.41 25.01 27.43
CA GLU A 173 -41.60 25.65 26.38
C GLU A 173 -40.70 24.80 25.45
N GLU A 174 -40.93 24.94 24.14
CA GLU A 174 -39.87 24.80 23.13
C GLU A 174 -39.02 26.06 23.09
N THR A 175 -37.82 26.00 23.68
CA THR A 175 -36.77 27.00 23.42
C THR A 175 -36.19 26.75 22.03
N LYS A 176 -36.48 27.67 21.10
CA LYS A 176 -35.74 27.83 19.85
C LYS A 176 -34.28 28.18 20.18
N SER A 177 -33.44 27.16 20.32
CA SER A 177 -32.00 27.32 20.40
C SER A 177 -31.43 27.44 18.97
N SER A 178 -31.00 28.67 18.67
CA SER A 178 -30.22 29.08 17.52
C SER A 178 -29.13 28.05 17.15
N LYS A 179 -29.33 27.30 16.07
CA LYS A 179 -28.22 26.59 15.42
C LYS A 179 -27.40 27.62 14.65
N SER A 180 -26.31 28.01 15.31
CA SER A 180 -25.17 28.76 14.81
C SER A 180 -24.93 28.60 13.30
N CYS A 181 -25.10 29.71 12.59
CA CYS A 181 -24.84 29.90 11.16
C CYS A 181 -23.34 29.71 10.79
N PHE A 182 -22.44 29.51 11.77
CA PHE A 182 -21.01 29.38 11.52
C PHE A 182 -20.59 28.09 10.81
N GLY A 183 -21.29 26.97 11.05
CA GLY A 183 -20.91 25.67 10.45
C GLY A 183 -21.33 25.52 8.98
N SER A 184 -22.40 26.18 8.57
CA SER A 184 -22.97 26.05 7.23
C SER A 184 -22.08 26.70 6.16
N CYS A 185 -21.54 27.90 6.45
CA CYS A 185 -20.65 28.61 5.53
C CYS A 185 -19.30 27.91 5.37
N ILE A 186 -18.75 27.33 6.45
CA ILE A 186 -17.46 26.62 6.39
C ILE A 186 -17.60 25.35 5.54
N MET A 187 -18.67 24.57 5.73
CA MET A 187 -18.95 23.38 4.91
C MET A 187 -19.19 23.75 3.44
N ALA A 188 -19.92 24.83 3.17
CA ALA A 188 -20.14 25.32 1.81
C ALA A 188 -18.82 25.77 1.14
N LEU A 189 -17.92 26.44 1.89
CA LEU A 189 -16.60 26.82 1.40
C LEU A 189 -15.72 25.60 1.12
N PHE A 190 -15.73 24.58 1.98
CA PHE A 190 -15.00 23.33 1.72
C PHE A 190 -15.51 22.61 0.47
N ILE A 191 -16.83 22.52 0.28
CA ILE A 191 -17.42 21.90 -0.91
C ILE A 191 -17.07 22.70 -2.19
N ALA A 192 -17.08 24.03 -2.12
CA ALA A 192 -16.69 24.87 -3.24
C ALA A 192 -15.21 24.70 -3.60
N VAL A 193 -14.32 24.66 -2.60
CA VAL A 193 -12.88 24.45 -2.80
C VAL A 193 -12.61 23.06 -3.37
N THR A 194 -13.26 22.01 -2.87
CA THR A 194 -13.07 20.65 -3.40
C THR A 194 -13.61 20.50 -4.82
N ALA A 195 -14.73 21.15 -5.15
CA ALA A 195 -15.25 21.16 -6.52
C ALA A 195 -14.28 21.86 -7.49
N VAL A 196 -13.69 22.98 -7.08
CA VAL A 196 -12.70 23.71 -7.89
C VAL A 196 -11.43 22.89 -8.08
N THR A 197 -10.91 22.25 -7.02
CA THR A 197 -9.68 21.44 -7.13
C THR A 197 -9.89 20.21 -8.02
N VAL A 198 -11.03 19.52 -7.88
CA VAL A 198 -11.39 18.39 -8.76
C VAL A 198 -11.56 18.85 -10.21
N GLY A 199 -12.20 20.00 -10.44
CA GLY A 199 -12.35 20.57 -11.78
C GLY A 199 -11.00 20.91 -12.44
N VAL A 200 -10.08 21.51 -11.69
CA VAL A 200 -8.72 21.83 -12.17
C VAL A 200 -7.92 20.55 -12.46
N TYR A 201 -8.06 19.52 -11.62
CA TYR A 201 -7.43 18.21 -11.85
C TYR A 201 -7.88 17.59 -13.18
N PHE A 202 -9.20 17.47 -13.40
CA PHE A 202 -9.75 16.91 -14.64
C PHE A 202 -9.42 17.76 -15.87
N TYR A 203 -9.38 19.09 -15.72
CA TYR A 203 -8.97 19.99 -16.81
C TYR A 203 -7.51 19.72 -17.22
N CYS A 204 -6.60 19.62 -16.25
CA CYS A 204 -5.19 19.36 -16.53
C CYS A 204 -4.90 17.93 -16.98
N GLU A 205 -5.73 16.95 -16.60
CA GLU A 205 -5.65 15.58 -17.12
C GLU A 205 -5.96 15.53 -18.63
N ASN A 206 -6.96 16.27 -19.09
CA ASN A 206 -7.34 16.32 -20.50
C ASN A 206 -6.48 17.26 -21.34
N HIS A 207 -5.80 18.26 -20.75
CA HIS A 207 -5.00 19.27 -21.46
C HIS A 207 -3.56 19.35 -20.91
N SER A 208 -2.84 18.23 -20.98
CA SER A 208 -1.49 18.05 -20.44
C SER A 208 -0.38 18.92 -21.06
N SER A 209 -0.64 19.59 -22.20
CA SER A 209 0.32 20.45 -22.90
C SER A 209 0.20 21.95 -22.56
N ASP A 210 -0.76 22.34 -21.71
CA ASP A 210 -0.93 23.72 -21.27
C ASP A 210 0.15 24.10 -20.23
N GLN A 211 0.85 25.22 -20.43
CA GLN A 211 1.91 25.68 -19.53
C GLN A 211 1.44 25.86 -18.09
N ASN A 212 0.17 26.25 -17.89
CA ASN A 212 -0.39 26.44 -16.56
C ASN A 212 -0.53 25.11 -15.79
N CYS A 213 -0.88 24.02 -16.49
CA CYS A 213 -0.99 22.70 -15.88
C CYS A 213 0.37 22.09 -15.54
N ILE A 214 1.40 22.37 -16.33
CA ILE A 214 2.78 21.94 -16.04
C ILE A 214 3.29 22.60 -14.75
N VAL A 215 3.07 23.91 -14.58
CA VAL A 215 3.48 24.65 -13.38
C VAL A 215 2.67 24.22 -12.14
N LEU A 216 1.38 23.94 -12.30
CA LEU A 216 0.53 23.45 -11.22
C LEU A 216 0.95 22.06 -10.73
N ASN A 217 1.34 21.16 -11.64
CA ASN A 217 1.79 19.81 -11.27
C ASN A 217 3.16 19.84 -10.55
N GLN A 218 4.07 20.74 -10.95
CA GLN A 218 5.36 20.92 -10.27
C GLN A 218 5.24 21.52 -8.86
N THR A 219 4.23 22.36 -8.63
CA THR A 219 4.00 22.98 -7.31
C THR A 219 3.26 22.04 -6.36
N THR A 220 2.34 21.22 -6.86
CA THR A 220 1.63 20.20 -6.06
C THR A 220 2.57 19.11 -5.53
N GLU A 221 3.55 18.63 -6.31
CA GLU A 221 4.56 17.68 -5.79
C GLU A 221 5.39 18.28 -4.64
N LYS A 222 5.84 19.54 -4.78
CA LYS A 222 6.59 20.22 -3.72
C LYS A 222 5.77 20.41 -2.45
N ILE A 223 4.48 20.71 -2.58
CA ILE A 223 3.57 20.84 -1.44
C ILE A 223 3.35 19.49 -0.75
N TYR A 224 3.21 18.41 -1.53
CA TYR A 224 3.07 17.06 -1.00
C TYR A 224 4.29 16.63 -0.18
N ASP A 225 5.51 16.91 -0.67
CA ASP A 225 6.75 16.61 0.05
C ASP A 225 6.88 17.42 1.35
N VAL A 226 6.50 18.69 1.33
CA VAL A 226 6.50 19.55 2.54
C VAL A 226 5.48 19.06 3.56
N LEU A 227 4.26 18.73 3.13
CA LEU A 227 3.20 18.20 4.01
C LEU A 227 3.58 16.85 4.61
N LYS A 228 4.17 15.96 3.82
CA LYS A 228 4.66 14.65 4.27
C LYS A 228 5.74 14.79 5.34
N THR A 229 6.65 15.75 5.16
CA THR A 229 7.71 16.05 6.13
C THR A 229 7.13 16.61 7.42
N TRP A 230 6.18 17.55 7.33
CA TRP A 230 5.49 18.11 8.49
C TRP A 230 4.70 17.04 9.27
N LEU A 231 3.92 16.20 8.59
CA LEU A 231 3.17 15.09 9.21
C LEU A 231 4.07 14.10 9.93
N LYS A 232 5.25 13.81 9.37
CA LYS A 232 6.21 12.92 10.01
C LYS A 232 6.78 13.54 11.29
N SER A 233 7.17 14.82 11.24
CA SER A 233 7.69 15.52 12.41
C SER A 233 6.65 15.73 13.51
N THR A 234 5.38 15.98 13.17
CA THR A 234 4.30 16.09 14.17
C THR A 234 3.96 14.76 14.81
N LEU A 235 4.01 13.66 14.05
CA LEU A 235 3.80 12.31 14.58
C LEU A 235 4.95 11.89 15.51
N GLU A 236 6.20 12.22 15.17
CA GLU A 236 7.36 11.96 16.02
C GLU A 236 7.30 12.75 17.33
N MET A 237 6.92 14.04 17.28
CA MET A 237 6.70 14.87 18.46
C MET A 237 5.56 14.34 19.36
N PHE A 238 4.47 13.88 18.75
CA PHE A 238 3.35 13.29 19.49
C PHE A 238 3.75 11.99 20.19
N ASN A 239 4.53 11.12 19.53
CA ASN A 239 5.03 9.89 20.13
C ASN A 239 5.97 10.17 21.31
N LEU A 240 6.89 11.15 21.17
CA LEU A 240 7.76 11.57 22.28
C LEU A 240 6.98 12.14 23.48
N PHE A 241 5.89 12.87 23.22
CA PHE A 241 5.00 13.36 24.26
C PHE A 241 4.25 12.22 24.97
N VAL A 242 3.73 11.25 24.22
CA VAL A 242 3.07 10.05 24.78
C VAL A 242 4.03 9.22 25.61
N ASP A 243 5.28 9.05 25.16
CA ASP A 243 6.30 8.32 25.93
C ASP A 243 6.70 9.07 27.21
N SER A 244 6.80 10.40 27.16
CA SER A 244 7.02 11.23 28.37
C SER A 244 5.86 11.17 29.38
N LEU A 245 4.65 10.80 28.96
CA LEU A 245 3.51 10.59 29.87
C LEU A 245 3.50 9.18 30.48
N LYS A 246 4.06 8.18 29.80
CA LYS A 246 4.20 6.81 30.34
C LYS A 246 5.22 6.73 31.46
N ASP A 247 6.27 7.54 31.42
CA ASP A 247 7.30 7.59 32.48
C ASP A 247 6.85 8.30 33.76
N LYS A 248 5.62 8.85 33.80
CA LYS A 248 5.04 9.57 34.95
C LYS A 248 3.87 8.86 35.64
N VAL A 249 3.60 7.60 35.31
CA VAL A 249 2.61 6.71 35.97
C VAL A 249 3.33 5.47 36.49
#